data_AF-A0A661G608-F1
#
_entry.id   AF-A0A661G608-F1
#
_cell.length_a   1.000
_cell.length_b   1.000
_cell.length_c   1.000
_cell.angle_alpha   90.00
_cell.angle_beta   90.00
_cell.angle_gamma   90.00
#
_symmetry.space_group_name_H-M   'P 1'
#
loop_
_entity.id
_entity.type
_entity.pdbx_description
1 polymer ?
#
loop_
_entity_poly.entity_id
_entity_poly.type
_entity_poly.pdbx_seq_one_letter_code
_entity_poly.pdbx_strand_id
1 'polypeptide(L)'
;MNPVEKIIKKFPGKLAWSGIFALLIATTATAQIVEDTNLLASDGASGDVFGSGIAISKNTVVVGARYDDDNGINSGSVYVYQRDGWNGQSWLEQAKLVASDGAPGDRFGDYVALDHDTALIGSPGDPYKLNSAGAAYVFHYARGTWTEQAKLVASDGEPGDEFGQVAIDGNTAVVSAQSDDDNGFDSGSVYVFNRSRGIWTEQAKLLASDGVKGDQFGRIAIDDKTIVVGASNVDDGKHGLDTGSAYIFTLQDGTWTEQAKLTASDPVAGDNFGWSVAIDGDTAVIGAIGADQNGKNSGAAYVFTRSDGVWTEQAKLTARDGAANDGFGRVAIDGRKILVSAPRNGDQGSRPAAAYIFTLSNGSWTERAKVLTGFGATSDGFGVPAMAGKTFVVGAGSNQDDGKQLGSAYVFSLTDAEFDGIIDERDNCPTEFNPDQLDSNGDGFGDACVDPSVMVSANVDVDRTVTVGADAKIKRDVRVGANTSVGSKVHLKKGVYVGEDVIIGDGARLNKDSEIGDSASIGPGVTMGRNVFVGAGTVIGANTVIGKDTVICGAAEIGPNSEIGKNNFVSELTILSPASVHGEIEGPAPDPADCSQTMSMLR
;
A
#
# COMPACT_ATOMS: atom_id res chain seq x y z
N MET A 1 6.97 13.56 -58.57
CA MET A 1 5.56 13.74 -58.98
C MET A 1 4.79 12.52 -58.53
N ASN A 2 3.87 12.74 -57.59
CA ASN A 2 3.19 11.72 -56.79
C ASN A 2 1.92 11.22 -57.52
N PRO A 3 1.58 9.91 -57.56
CA PRO A 3 0.39 9.40 -58.24
C PRO A 3 -0.96 9.73 -57.56
N VAL A 4 -0.96 10.45 -56.43
CA VAL A 4 -2.15 10.70 -55.60
C VAL A 4 -3.00 11.90 -56.07
N GLU A 5 -2.53 12.74 -57.00
CA GLU A 5 -3.25 13.96 -57.42
C GLU A 5 -4.21 13.82 -58.61
N LYS A 6 -4.62 12.61 -59.02
CA LYS A 6 -5.48 12.42 -60.22
C LYS A 6 -6.90 11.91 -60.02
N ILE A 7 -7.40 11.73 -58.79
CA ILE A 7 -8.78 11.27 -58.57
C ILE A 7 -9.49 12.10 -57.50
N ILE A 8 -9.62 13.42 -57.74
CA ILE A 8 -10.66 14.24 -57.11
C ILE A 8 -11.27 15.12 -58.20
N LYS A 9 -12.17 14.54 -59.00
CA LYS A 9 -13.17 15.25 -59.84
C LYS A 9 -14.03 14.24 -60.59
N LYS A 10 -15.02 13.67 -59.92
CA LYS A 10 -16.36 13.38 -60.50
C LYS A 10 -17.28 12.77 -59.43
N PHE A 11 -18.48 13.34 -59.36
CA PHE A 11 -19.71 12.90 -58.67
C PHE A 11 -20.03 13.52 -57.30
N PRO A 12 -21.03 14.42 -57.24
CA PRO A 12 -21.68 14.85 -56.02
C PRO A 12 -22.90 13.95 -55.72
N GLY A 13 -23.09 13.56 -54.45
CA GLY A 13 -24.42 13.23 -53.91
C GLY A 13 -24.71 11.78 -53.48
N LYS A 14 -25.17 11.70 -52.21
CA LYS A 14 -26.08 10.73 -51.55
C LYS A 14 -25.58 9.31 -51.18
N LEU A 15 -25.93 8.99 -49.93
CA LEU A 15 -25.72 7.77 -49.15
C LEU A 15 -26.17 6.48 -49.84
N ALA A 16 -25.42 5.40 -49.62
CA ALA A 16 -25.96 4.07 -49.29
C ALA A 16 -24.87 3.21 -48.59
N TRP A 17 -25.24 2.64 -47.45
CA TRP A 17 -24.50 1.66 -46.66
C TRP A 17 -24.31 0.33 -47.43
N SER A 18 -23.10 -0.24 -47.41
CA SER A 18 -22.86 -1.69 -47.22
C SER A 18 -21.36 -1.91 -47.00
N GLY A 19 -21.01 -2.66 -45.95
CA GLY A 19 -19.65 -2.72 -45.41
C GLY A 19 -18.68 -3.58 -46.20
N ILE A 20 -17.41 -3.46 -45.83
CA ILE A 20 -16.47 -4.56 -45.57
C ILE A 20 -15.33 -3.96 -44.72
N PHE A 21 -15.04 -4.68 -43.64
CA PHE A 21 -13.97 -4.46 -42.67
C PHE A 21 -12.63 -4.10 -43.33
N ALA A 22 -12.11 -2.92 -43.00
CA ALA A 22 -10.68 -2.75 -42.81
C ALA A 22 -10.48 -2.52 -41.31
N LEU A 23 -10.20 -3.62 -40.59
CA LEU A 23 -9.74 -3.57 -39.21
C LEU A 23 -8.36 -2.91 -39.24
N LEU A 24 -8.34 -1.59 -39.15
CA LEU A 24 -7.15 -0.87 -38.72
C LEU A 24 -7.01 -1.24 -37.23
N ILE A 25 -6.13 -2.20 -36.92
CA ILE A 25 -5.61 -2.31 -35.55
C ILE A 25 -4.70 -1.10 -35.38
N ALA A 26 -5.31 0.06 -35.11
CA ALA A 26 -4.63 1.09 -34.35
C ALA A 26 -4.46 0.49 -32.97
N THR A 27 -3.26 0.02 -32.65
CA THR A 27 -2.85 -0.15 -31.25
C THR A 27 -2.87 1.24 -30.64
N THR A 28 -4.03 1.69 -30.17
CA THR A 28 -4.10 2.82 -29.26
C THR A 28 -3.30 2.39 -28.04
N ALA A 29 -2.17 3.06 -27.79
CA ALA A 29 -1.54 3.00 -26.48
C ALA A 29 -2.64 3.36 -25.47
N THR A 30 -3.13 2.37 -24.74
CA THR A 30 -4.00 2.59 -23.60
C THR A 30 -3.24 3.52 -22.65
N ALA A 31 -3.89 4.58 -22.17
CA ALA A 31 -3.28 5.43 -21.18
C ALA A 31 -2.94 4.57 -19.96
N GLN A 32 -1.65 4.42 -19.67
CA GLN A 32 -1.14 3.65 -18.50
C GLN A 32 -1.53 4.30 -17.17
N ILE A 33 -1.97 5.56 -17.21
CA ILE A 33 -2.36 6.37 -16.06
C ILE A 33 -3.73 6.96 -16.35
N VAL A 34 -4.64 6.80 -15.39
CA VAL A 34 -5.99 7.37 -15.40
C VAL A 34 -6.09 8.34 -14.24
N GLU A 35 -6.51 9.57 -14.51
CA GLU A 35 -6.96 10.50 -13.46
C GLU A 35 -8.37 10.06 -13.05
N ASP A 36 -8.50 9.48 -11.86
CA ASP A 36 -9.77 8.94 -11.35
C ASP A 36 -10.70 10.07 -10.93
N THR A 37 -10.18 11.01 -10.13
CA THR A 37 -10.97 12.09 -9.56
C THR A 37 -10.10 13.20 -8.97
N ASN A 38 -10.72 14.38 -8.77
CA ASN A 38 -10.21 15.45 -7.95
C ASN A 38 -11.02 15.51 -6.65
N LEU A 39 -10.38 15.24 -5.51
CA LEU A 39 -10.99 15.32 -4.19
C LEU A 39 -11.03 16.78 -3.73
N LEU A 40 -12.17 17.17 -3.16
CA LEU A 40 -12.42 18.49 -2.59
C LEU A 40 -13.10 18.32 -1.23
N ALA A 41 -12.73 19.16 -0.26
CA ALA A 41 -13.43 19.24 1.02
C ALA A 41 -14.90 19.63 0.82
N SER A 42 -15.82 18.92 1.48
CA SER A 42 -17.27 19.17 1.37
C SER A 42 -17.69 20.57 1.84
N ASP A 43 -16.92 21.18 2.74
CA ASP A 43 -17.13 22.50 3.34
C ASP A 43 -15.96 23.47 3.11
N GLY A 44 -15.04 23.16 2.19
CA GLY A 44 -13.83 23.95 1.97
C GLY A 44 -14.06 25.47 1.75
N ALA A 45 -13.27 26.27 2.46
CA ALA A 45 -13.23 27.72 2.46
C ALA A 45 -11.87 28.32 2.03
N SER A 46 -11.93 29.58 1.59
CA SER A 46 -10.79 30.22 0.93
C SER A 46 -9.59 30.33 1.84
N GLY A 47 -8.49 29.69 1.45
CA GLY A 47 -7.26 29.69 2.23
C GLY A 47 -7.06 28.49 3.15
N ASP A 48 -7.94 27.48 3.13
CA ASP A 48 -7.82 26.27 3.98
C ASP A 48 -6.62 25.37 3.62
N VAL A 49 -6.13 25.48 2.38
CA VAL A 49 -4.98 24.73 1.85
C VAL A 49 -5.21 23.20 1.90
N PHE A 50 -6.38 22.76 1.47
CA PHE A 50 -6.72 21.35 1.27
C PHE A 50 -5.74 20.68 0.29
N GLY A 51 -5.17 19.54 0.67
CA GLY A 51 -4.10 18.89 -0.10
C GLY A 51 -2.70 19.31 0.32
N SER A 52 -2.56 19.93 1.50
CA SER A 52 -1.26 20.26 2.12
C SER A 52 -0.57 19.02 2.71
N GLY A 53 -1.34 18.09 3.25
CA GLY A 53 -0.89 16.75 3.66
C GLY A 53 -1.69 15.67 2.94
N ILE A 54 -1.03 14.60 2.50
CA ILE A 54 -1.66 13.47 1.81
C ILE A 54 -1.10 12.17 2.37
N ALA A 55 -1.98 11.23 2.70
CA ALA A 55 -1.63 9.84 2.95
C ALA A 55 -2.66 8.91 2.31
N ILE A 56 -2.21 7.73 1.87
CA ILE A 56 -3.08 6.70 1.30
C ILE A 56 -2.70 5.34 1.87
N SER A 57 -3.70 4.56 2.25
CA SER A 57 -3.53 3.14 2.56
C SER A 57 -4.67 2.36 1.94
N LYS A 58 -4.34 1.46 1.01
CA LYS A 58 -5.30 0.66 0.24
C LYS A 58 -6.36 1.55 -0.45
N ASN A 59 -7.57 1.57 0.11
CA ASN A 59 -8.74 2.24 -0.46
C ASN A 59 -9.14 3.51 0.31
N THR A 60 -8.28 3.99 1.19
CA THR A 60 -8.54 5.14 2.07
C THR A 60 -7.50 6.21 1.81
N VAL A 61 -7.96 7.43 1.54
CA VAL A 61 -7.11 8.62 1.36
C VAL A 61 -7.43 9.60 2.47
N VAL A 62 -6.39 10.16 3.08
CA VAL A 62 -6.49 11.19 4.11
C VAL A 62 -5.85 12.46 3.56
N VAL A 63 -6.58 13.58 3.65
CA VAL A 63 -6.17 14.86 3.08
C VAL A 63 -6.23 15.95 4.15
N GLY A 64 -5.10 16.64 4.36
CA GLY A 64 -4.99 17.76 5.28
C GLY A 64 -5.39 19.10 4.66
N ALA A 65 -6.07 19.92 5.47
CA ALA A 65 -6.40 21.31 5.22
C ALA A 65 -5.94 22.14 6.43
N ARG A 66 -4.62 22.36 6.50
CA ARG A 66 -3.94 22.90 7.69
C ARG A 66 -4.40 24.28 8.16
N TYR A 67 -5.09 25.06 7.31
CA TYR A 67 -5.54 26.41 7.64
C TYR A 67 -7.07 26.55 7.69
N ASP A 68 -7.78 25.43 7.58
CA ASP A 68 -9.22 25.36 7.86
C ASP A 68 -9.52 26.00 9.22
N ASP A 69 -10.57 26.83 9.28
CA ASP A 69 -10.83 27.73 10.40
C ASP A 69 -12.06 27.37 11.25
N ASP A 70 -12.60 26.17 11.08
CA ASP A 70 -13.85 25.72 11.73
C ASP A 70 -13.77 25.65 13.26
N ASN A 71 -12.60 25.33 13.83
CA ASN A 71 -12.34 25.34 15.28
C ASN A 71 -11.48 26.53 15.72
N GLY A 72 -11.48 27.61 14.93
CA GLY A 72 -10.66 28.79 15.14
C GLY A 72 -9.71 29.02 13.98
N ILE A 73 -9.26 30.27 13.82
CA ILE A 73 -8.40 30.70 12.70
C ILE A 73 -7.19 29.79 12.56
N ASN A 74 -7.04 29.12 11.41
CA ASN A 74 -5.95 28.18 11.14
C ASN A 74 -5.82 27.05 12.17
N SER A 75 -6.93 26.59 12.74
CA SER A 75 -6.96 25.43 13.63
C SER A 75 -6.66 24.14 12.87
N GLY A 76 -7.11 24.06 11.62
CA GLY A 76 -6.85 22.98 10.69
C GLY A 76 -7.84 21.82 10.80
N SER A 77 -8.01 21.12 9.68
CA SER A 77 -8.91 19.97 9.53
C SER A 77 -8.29 18.90 8.64
N VAL A 78 -8.80 17.67 8.77
CA VAL A 78 -8.41 16.53 7.92
C VAL A 78 -9.66 15.83 7.38
N TYR A 79 -9.63 15.45 6.11
CA TYR A 79 -10.75 14.80 5.43
C TYR A 79 -10.36 13.39 5.03
N VAL A 80 -11.24 12.42 5.28
CA VAL A 80 -11.04 11.01 4.94
C VAL A 80 -11.95 10.63 3.79
N TYR A 81 -11.37 10.12 2.72
CA TYR A 81 -12.08 9.61 1.55
C TYR A 81 -11.91 8.10 1.44
N GLN A 82 -13.02 7.41 1.13
CA GLN A 82 -13.04 5.98 0.90
C GLN A 82 -13.47 5.69 -0.54
N ARG A 83 -12.78 4.76 -1.21
CA ARG A 83 -13.19 4.27 -2.53
C ARG A 83 -14.53 3.51 -2.40
N ASP A 84 -15.51 3.88 -3.22
CA ASP A 84 -16.83 3.24 -3.29
C ASP A 84 -16.69 1.80 -3.82
N GLY A 85 -17.16 0.84 -3.02
CA GLY A 85 -17.08 -0.59 -3.32
C GLY A 85 -18.07 -1.08 -4.38
N TRP A 86 -19.06 -0.28 -4.79
CA TRP A 86 -20.05 -0.72 -5.78
C TRP A 86 -19.57 -0.51 -7.23
N ASN A 87 -18.87 0.58 -7.52
CA ASN A 87 -18.35 0.88 -8.86
C ASN A 87 -16.82 0.89 -8.95
N GLY A 88 -16.10 0.84 -7.82
CA GLY A 88 -14.63 0.81 -7.75
C GLY A 88 -13.91 2.06 -8.26
N GLN A 89 -14.66 3.06 -8.76
CA GLN A 89 -14.11 4.21 -9.49
C GLN A 89 -14.46 5.56 -8.86
N SER A 90 -15.32 5.60 -7.84
CA SER A 90 -15.67 6.85 -7.15
C SER A 90 -15.07 6.90 -5.74
N TRP A 91 -14.68 8.09 -5.30
CA TRP A 91 -14.21 8.36 -3.95
C TRP A 91 -15.25 9.20 -3.21
N LEU A 92 -15.58 8.81 -1.98
CA LEU A 92 -16.58 9.48 -1.16
C LEU A 92 -15.93 10.00 0.11
N GLU A 93 -16.21 11.26 0.46
CA GLU A 93 -15.84 11.81 1.76
C GLU A 93 -16.60 11.05 2.86
N GLN A 94 -15.87 10.33 3.69
CA GLN A 94 -16.39 9.50 4.77
C GLN A 94 -16.44 10.26 6.10
N ALA A 95 -15.47 11.14 6.34
CA ALA A 95 -15.36 11.89 7.59
C ALA A 95 -14.53 13.16 7.45
N LYS A 96 -14.87 14.17 8.26
CA LYS A 96 -13.99 15.29 8.64
C LYS A 96 -13.49 15.04 10.07
N LEU A 97 -12.18 15.16 10.28
CA LEU A 97 -11.48 14.97 11.53
C LEU A 97 -10.93 16.31 11.99
N VAL A 98 -11.07 16.57 13.29
CA VAL A 98 -10.58 17.76 13.97
C VAL A 98 -10.04 17.37 15.34
N ALA A 99 -9.03 18.08 15.85
CA ALA A 99 -8.52 17.85 17.19
C ALA A 99 -9.60 18.15 18.26
N SER A 100 -9.71 17.30 19.27
CA SER A 100 -10.68 17.47 20.36
C SER A 100 -10.48 18.75 21.20
N ASP A 101 -9.27 19.28 21.21
CA ASP A 101 -8.88 20.55 21.83
C ASP A 101 -8.34 21.59 20.84
N GLY A 102 -8.72 21.47 19.56
CA GLY A 102 -8.28 22.37 18.48
C GLY A 102 -8.53 23.85 18.79
N ALA A 103 -7.53 24.67 18.52
CA ALA A 103 -7.46 26.09 18.80
C ALA A 103 -6.84 26.89 17.64
N PRO A 104 -6.96 28.24 17.64
CA PRO A 104 -6.39 29.06 16.58
C PRO A 104 -4.87 28.89 16.44
N GLY A 105 -4.41 28.58 15.23
CA GLY A 105 -3.00 28.45 14.89
C GLY A 105 -2.39 27.07 15.13
N ASP A 106 -3.18 26.08 15.56
CA ASP A 106 -2.70 24.72 15.86
C ASP A 106 -2.18 23.99 14.62
N ARG A 107 -2.67 24.35 13.42
CA ARG A 107 -2.30 23.77 12.12
C ARG A 107 -2.52 22.26 12.04
N PHE A 108 -3.62 21.77 12.62
CA PHE A 108 -4.00 20.36 12.53
C PHE A 108 -4.14 19.91 11.06
N GLY A 109 -3.48 18.81 10.70
CA GLY A 109 -3.48 18.31 9.32
C GLY A 109 -2.38 18.88 8.42
N ASP A 110 -1.42 19.65 8.95
CA ASP A 110 -0.23 20.06 8.18
C ASP A 110 0.60 18.85 7.72
N TYR A 111 0.64 17.81 8.55
CA TYR A 111 1.21 16.51 8.23
C TYR A 111 0.21 15.40 8.57
N VAL A 112 0.08 14.42 7.68
CA VAL A 112 -0.81 13.26 7.88
C VAL A 112 -0.08 11.99 7.48
N ALA A 113 -0.31 10.93 8.24
CA ALA A 113 0.12 9.57 7.91
C ALA A 113 -1.02 8.60 8.17
N LEU A 114 -1.08 7.52 7.40
CA LEU A 114 -2.14 6.53 7.48
C LEU A 114 -1.55 5.14 7.32
N ASP A 115 -1.78 4.29 8.30
CA ASP A 115 -1.57 2.86 8.17
C ASP A 115 -2.89 2.14 8.49
N HIS A 116 -3.42 1.44 7.48
CA HIS A 116 -4.67 0.68 7.61
C HIS A 116 -5.84 1.53 8.14
N ASP A 117 -6.24 1.30 9.39
CA ASP A 117 -7.36 1.93 10.08
C ASP A 117 -6.91 3.01 11.08
N THR A 118 -5.62 3.35 11.11
CA THR A 118 -5.05 4.30 12.05
C THR A 118 -4.44 5.49 11.30
N ALA A 119 -5.01 6.67 11.52
CA ALA A 119 -4.49 7.93 11.00
C ALA A 119 -3.73 8.66 12.10
N LEU A 120 -2.53 9.15 11.80
CA LEU A 120 -1.73 9.99 12.67
C LEU A 120 -1.66 11.39 12.04
N ILE A 121 -2.05 12.40 12.81
CA ILE A 121 -2.25 13.77 12.31
C ILE A 121 -1.43 14.75 13.13
N GLY A 122 -0.58 15.49 12.45
CA GLY A 122 0.28 16.53 13.01
C GLY A 122 -0.44 17.83 13.30
N SER A 123 -0.03 18.51 14.37
CA SER A 123 -0.50 19.83 14.77
C SER A 123 0.67 20.66 15.33
N PRO A 124 1.66 21.04 14.50
CA PRO A 124 2.91 21.65 14.96
C PRO A 124 2.73 23.04 15.58
N GLY A 125 1.57 23.69 15.41
CA GLY A 125 1.27 24.96 16.04
C GLY A 125 0.68 24.85 17.45
N ASP A 126 0.24 23.63 17.85
CA ASP A 126 -0.44 23.39 19.12
C ASP A 126 0.41 23.88 20.31
N PRO A 127 -0.14 24.70 21.20
CA PRO A 127 0.62 25.30 22.28
C PRO A 127 0.77 24.38 23.49
N TYR A 128 0.66 23.05 23.37
CA TYR A 128 0.63 22.09 24.47
C TYR A 128 1.44 22.55 25.70
N LYS A 129 0.72 22.99 26.74
CA LYS A 129 1.24 23.59 27.99
C LYS A 129 2.11 24.85 27.84
N LEU A 130 2.73 25.15 26.69
CA LEU A 130 3.52 26.34 26.37
C LEU A 130 3.56 26.64 24.84
N ASN A 131 3.69 27.93 24.46
CA ASN A 131 3.64 28.46 23.08
C ASN A 131 4.30 27.59 21.98
N SER A 132 3.49 26.84 21.23
CA SER A 132 3.87 26.01 20.07
C SER A 132 4.91 24.91 20.32
N ALA A 133 4.80 24.17 21.43
CA ALA A 133 5.53 22.91 21.59
C ALA A 133 5.12 21.83 20.56
N GLY A 134 3.87 21.89 20.07
CA GLY A 134 3.32 21.01 19.06
C GLY A 134 2.70 19.72 19.64
N ALA A 135 1.88 19.06 18.82
CA ALA A 135 1.21 17.80 19.14
C ALA A 135 0.97 16.94 17.90
N ALA A 136 0.67 15.66 18.11
CA ALA A 136 0.10 14.79 17.08
C ALA A 136 -1.08 13.99 17.66
N TYR A 137 -2.06 13.66 16.82
CA TYR A 137 -3.30 13.02 17.24
C TYR A 137 -3.48 11.71 16.50
N VAL A 138 -3.83 10.67 17.24
CA VAL A 138 -4.11 9.34 16.70
C VAL A 138 -5.60 9.17 16.57
N PHE A 139 -6.08 8.98 15.35
CA PHE A 139 -7.45 8.61 15.04
C PHE A 139 -7.51 7.14 14.62
N HIS A 140 -8.52 6.44 15.11
CA HIS A 140 -8.75 5.04 14.81
C HIS A 140 -10.12 4.85 14.17
N TYR A 141 -10.16 4.12 13.06
CA TYR A 141 -11.39 3.73 12.40
C TYR A 141 -11.89 2.40 12.95
N ALA A 142 -13.07 2.41 13.59
CA ALA A 142 -13.71 1.20 14.06
C ALA A 142 -15.23 1.30 13.89
N ARG A 143 -15.83 0.20 13.42
CA ARG A 143 -17.30 0.08 13.30
C ARG A 143 -17.95 1.22 12.49
N GLY A 144 -17.30 1.69 11.44
CA GLY A 144 -17.84 2.73 10.57
C GLY A 144 -17.57 4.16 11.02
N THR A 145 -16.72 4.38 12.03
CA THR A 145 -16.48 5.72 12.58
C THR A 145 -15.01 5.92 12.95
N TRP A 146 -14.50 7.11 12.67
CA TRP A 146 -13.20 7.58 13.14
C TRP A 146 -13.34 8.23 14.52
N THR A 147 -12.49 7.84 15.46
CA THR A 147 -12.46 8.43 16.80
C THR A 147 -11.04 8.79 17.20
N GLU A 148 -10.85 9.96 17.80
CA GLU A 148 -9.58 10.32 18.44
C GLU A 148 -9.31 9.36 19.61
N GLN A 149 -8.20 8.63 19.53
CA GLN A 149 -7.78 7.63 20.50
C GLN A 149 -6.72 8.19 21.47
N ALA A 150 -5.85 9.07 20.98
CA ALA A 150 -4.74 9.63 21.77
C ALA A 150 -4.25 10.96 21.21
N LYS A 151 -3.70 11.79 22.09
CA LYS A 151 -2.85 12.94 21.79
C LYS A 151 -1.42 12.60 22.23
N LEU A 152 -0.48 12.67 21.29
CA LEU A 152 0.96 12.46 21.47
C LEU A 152 1.66 13.80 21.58
N VAL A 153 2.59 13.89 22.51
CA VAL A 153 3.41 15.07 22.80
C VAL A 153 4.80 14.61 23.20
N ALA A 154 5.82 15.41 22.93
CA ALA A 154 7.17 15.14 23.42
C ALA A 154 7.21 15.18 24.95
N SER A 155 7.92 14.24 25.57
CA SER A 155 8.08 14.17 27.03
C SER A 155 8.83 15.37 27.64
N ASP A 156 9.63 16.04 26.81
CA ASP A 156 10.49 17.18 27.10
C ASP A 156 10.22 18.38 26.16
N GLY A 157 9.06 18.42 25.50
CA GLY A 157 8.76 19.48 24.53
C GLY A 157 8.75 20.89 25.11
N GLU A 158 9.45 21.80 24.44
CA GLU A 158 9.63 23.21 24.80
C GLU A 158 8.96 24.15 23.77
N PRO A 159 8.78 25.45 24.09
CA PRO A 159 8.13 26.40 23.20
C PRO A 159 8.90 26.59 21.89
N GLY A 160 8.27 26.23 20.76
CA GLY A 160 8.83 26.45 19.43
C GLY A 160 9.46 25.22 18.78
N ASP A 161 9.48 24.06 19.45
CA ASP A 161 10.06 22.82 18.90
C ASP A 161 9.29 22.28 17.69
N GLU A 162 8.03 22.73 17.51
CA GLU A 162 7.13 22.36 16.42
C GLU A 162 6.91 20.84 16.26
N PHE A 163 6.71 20.12 17.37
CA PHE A 163 6.36 18.69 17.34
C PHE A 163 5.09 18.46 16.49
N GLY A 164 5.19 17.72 15.40
CA GLY A 164 4.02 17.48 14.56
C GLY A 164 4.23 16.89 13.17
N GLN A 165 5.46 16.74 12.66
CA GLN A 165 5.64 15.99 11.40
C GLN A 165 5.56 14.49 11.70
N VAL A 166 4.72 13.75 10.96
CA VAL A 166 4.27 12.40 11.38
C VAL A 166 4.55 11.31 10.34
N ALA A 167 4.85 10.11 10.82
CA ALA A 167 4.82 8.85 10.06
C ALA A 167 4.35 7.70 10.96
N ILE A 168 3.74 6.68 10.38
CA ILE A 168 3.22 5.53 11.14
C ILE A 168 3.37 4.24 10.34
N ASP A 169 3.75 3.16 11.02
CA ASP A 169 3.70 1.80 10.50
C ASP A 169 3.26 0.86 11.63
N GLY A 170 2.09 0.22 11.45
CA GLY A 170 1.47 -0.66 12.42
C GLY A 170 1.32 -0.03 13.81
N ASN A 171 2.12 -0.52 14.76
CA ASN A 171 2.10 -0.07 16.15
C ASN A 171 3.17 0.99 16.46
N THR A 172 3.94 1.45 15.48
CA THR A 172 5.00 2.43 15.67
C THR A 172 4.59 3.76 15.05
N ALA A 173 4.48 4.80 15.87
CA ALA A 173 4.27 6.17 15.43
C ALA A 173 5.56 6.95 15.63
N VAL A 174 5.95 7.73 14.63
CA VAL A 174 7.14 8.58 14.67
C VAL A 174 6.67 10.02 14.51
N VAL A 175 7.13 10.90 15.38
CA VAL A 175 6.79 12.32 15.33
C VAL A 175 8.04 13.16 15.48
N SER A 176 8.22 14.10 14.58
CA SER A 176 9.35 15.02 14.54
C SER A 176 9.01 16.35 15.18
N ALA A 177 9.97 16.87 15.95
CA ALA A 177 10.05 18.23 16.44
C ALA A 177 11.28 18.88 15.77
N GLN A 178 11.09 19.32 14.54
CA GLN A 178 12.17 19.74 13.63
C GLN A 178 12.95 20.97 14.13
N SER A 179 12.40 21.72 15.08
CA SER A 179 12.97 22.96 15.63
C SER A 179 13.49 22.78 17.06
N ASP A 180 13.49 21.55 17.59
CA ASP A 180 14.05 21.24 18.91
C ASP A 180 15.54 21.64 18.99
N ASP A 181 15.96 22.16 20.14
CA ASP A 181 17.28 22.79 20.33
C ASP A 181 18.27 21.99 21.19
N ASP A 182 17.93 20.75 21.53
CA ASP A 182 18.70 19.84 22.39
C ASP A 182 20.15 19.60 21.93
N ASN A 183 20.41 19.56 20.62
CA ASN A 183 21.76 19.43 20.05
C ASN A 183 22.23 20.74 19.36
N GLY A 184 21.65 21.87 19.77
CA GLY A 184 21.87 23.20 19.21
C GLY A 184 20.57 23.80 18.65
N PHE A 185 20.48 25.13 18.62
CA PHE A 185 19.30 25.87 18.13
C PHE A 185 18.78 25.33 16.79
N ASP A 186 17.53 24.90 16.72
CA ASP A 186 16.89 24.28 15.55
C ASP A 186 17.67 23.08 14.97
N SER A 187 18.31 22.28 15.85
CA SER A 187 19.01 21.05 15.43
C SER A 187 18.03 19.93 15.06
N GLY A 188 16.86 19.91 15.70
CA GLY A 188 15.76 18.99 15.45
C GLY A 188 15.89 17.64 16.17
N SER A 189 14.74 17.07 16.53
CA SER A 189 14.61 15.77 17.21
C SER A 189 13.44 14.96 16.67
N VAL A 190 13.51 13.64 16.85
CA VAL A 190 12.44 12.71 16.46
C VAL A 190 12.07 11.80 17.62
N TYR A 191 10.78 11.63 17.86
CA TYR A 191 10.23 10.82 18.95
C TYR A 191 9.51 9.60 18.38
N VAL A 192 9.77 8.44 18.98
CA VAL A 192 9.14 7.18 18.59
C VAL A 192 8.18 6.75 19.69
N PHE A 193 6.93 6.50 19.32
CA PHE A 193 5.87 6.00 20.19
C PHE A 193 5.51 4.59 19.76
N ASN A 194 5.31 3.70 20.74
CA ASN A 194 4.85 2.34 20.48
C ASN A 194 3.46 2.12 21.09
N ARG A 195 2.58 1.46 20.33
CA ARG A 195 1.23 1.09 20.76
C ARG A 195 1.24 -0.29 21.39
N SER A 196 0.79 -0.39 22.63
CA SER A 196 0.54 -1.66 23.30
C SER A 196 -0.83 -1.64 23.97
N ARG A 197 -1.68 -2.61 23.62
CA ARG A 197 -3.05 -2.74 24.16
C ARG A 197 -3.87 -1.45 24.05
N GLY A 198 -3.71 -0.72 22.94
CA GLY A 198 -4.41 0.54 22.68
C GLY A 198 -3.79 1.78 23.34
N ILE A 199 -2.69 1.64 24.09
CA ILE A 199 -2.00 2.75 24.74
C ILE A 199 -0.73 3.07 23.96
N TRP A 200 -0.55 4.34 23.61
CA TRP A 200 0.67 4.86 23.00
C TRP A 200 1.61 5.36 24.10
N THR A 201 2.87 4.94 24.04
CA THR A 201 3.91 5.39 24.98
C THR A 201 5.16 5.78 24.20
N GLU A 202 5.77 6.91 24.56
CA GLU A 202 7.08 7.30 24.05
C GLU A 202 8.11 6.23 24.43
N GLN A 203 8.76 5.66 23.42
CA GLN A 203 9.77 4.62 23.54
C GLN A 203 11.18 5.18 23.41
N ALA A 204 11.39 6.18 22.56
CA ALA A 204 12.70 6.76 22.30
C ALA A 204 12.62 8.21 21.77
N LYS A 205 13.67 8.98 22.05
CA LYS A 205 14.05 10.22 21.36
C LYS A 205 15.30 9.93 20.53
N LEU A 206 15.27 10.34 19.27
CA LEU A 206 16.32 10.14 18.27
C LEU A 206 16.91 11.49 17.91
N LEU A 207 18.24 11.55 17.90
CA LEU A 207 19.04 12.71 17.54
C LEU A 207 20.05 12.27 16.48
N ALA A 208 20.37 13.15 15.53
CA ALA A 208 21.52 12.94 14.66
C ALA A 208 22.81 12.91 15.49
N SER A 209 23.65 11.90 15.28
CA SER A 209 24.91 11.71 16.02
C SER A 209 25.89 12.87 15.86
N ASP A 210 25.79 13.63 14.77
CA ASP A 210 26.55 14.85 14.49
C ASP A 210 25.65 16.09 14.29
N GLY A 211 24.42 16.05 14.81
CA GLY A 211 23.51 17.19 14.75
C GLY A 211 24.08 18.44 15.40
N VAL A 212 23.89 19.58 14.75
CA VAL A 212 24.29 20.90 15.26
C VAL A 212 23.20 21.94 14.95
N LYS A 213 23.45 23.17 15.39
CA LYS A 213 22.56 24.31 15.17
C LYS A 213 22.14 24.43 13.69
N GLY A 214 20.83 24.45 13.46
CA GLY A 214 20.21 24.77 12.18
C GLY A 214 20.06 23.61 11.21
N ASP A 215 20.54 22.41 11.56
CA ASP A 215 20.49 21.22 10.70
C ASP A 215 19.05 20.77 10.38
N GLN A 216 18.09 21.08 11.27
CA GLN A 216 16.67 20.76 11.16
C GLN A 216 16.42 19.26 10.87
N PHE A 217 17.01 18.39 11.69
CA PHE A 217 16.75 16.96 11.68
C PHE A 217 15.26 16.68 11.97
N GLY A 218 14.50 16.25 10.96
CA GLY A 218 13.06 16.16 11.16
C GLY A 218 12.16 15.86 9.97
N ARG A 219 12.68 15.36 8.84
CA ARG A 219 11.84 14.81 7.76
C ARG A 219 11.78 13.29 7.88
N ILE A 220 10.71 12.73 8.40
CA ILE A 220 10.64 11.30 8.73
C ILE A 220 9.86 10.45 7.73
N ALA A 221 10.28 9.19 7.58
CA ALA A 221 9.51 8.07 7.04
C ALA A 221 9.86 6.78 7.83
N ILE A 222 8.93 5.83 7.90
CA ILE A 222 9.12 4.56 8.62
C ILE A 222 8.58 3.39 7.78
N ASP A 223 9.30 2.28 7.82
CA ASP A 223 8.83 0.97 7.37
C ASP A 223 9.42 -0.12 8.29
N ASP A 224 8.54 -0.95 8.87
CA ASP A 224 8.82 -1.96 9.90
C ASP A 224 9.71 -1.43 11.04
N LYS A 225 11.00 -1.78 10.99
CA LYS A 225 11.99 -1.48 12.02
C LYS A 225 13.01 -0.45 11.57
N THR A 226 12.73 0.27 10.49
CA THR A 226 13.67 1.23 9.90
C THR A 226 13.00 2.59 9.80
N ILE A 227 13.63 3.59 10.41
CA ILE A 227 13.24 5.00 10.30
C ILE A 227 14.29 5.73 9.47
N VAL A 228 13.84 6.51 8.50
CA VAL A 228 14.68 7.46 7.76
C VAL A 228 14.35 8.86 8.23
N VAL A 229 15.37 9.64 8.56
CA VAL A 229 15.21 11.05 8.95
C VAL A 229 16.10 11.94 8.09
N GLY A 230 15.50 12.87 7.35
CA GLY A 230 16.20 13.90 6.60
C GLY A 230 16.51 15.14 7.45
N ALA A 231 17.65 15.76 7.17
CA ALA A 231 18.13 17.01 7.73
C ALA A 231 18.72 17.85 6.58
N SER A 232 17.88 18.68 5.96
CA SER A 232 18.19 19.33 4.67
C SER A 232 19.19 20.47 4.75
N ASN A 233 19.50 20.93 5.96
CA ASN A 233 20.33 22.11 6.18
C ASN A 233 21.69 21.75 6.77
N VAL A 234 22.03 20.46 6.78
CA VAL A 234 23.33 20.00 7.25
C VAL A 234 24.45 20.58 6.37
N ASP A 235 25.38 21.24 7.04
CA ASP A 235 26.64 21.72 6.49
C ASP A 235 27.72 20.64 6.63
N ASP A 236 28.11 19.97 5.53
CA ASP A 236 29.08 18.86 5.61
C ASP A 236 30.54 19.30 5.86
N GLY A 237 30.78 20.60 6.01
CA GLY A 237 32.07 21.22 6.25
C GLY A 237 33.04 21.17 5.06
N LYS A 238 32.62 20.66 3.90
CA LYS A 238 33.48 20.47 2.71
C LYS A 238 32.94 21.15 1.46
N HIS A 239 31.64 21.07 1.22
CA HIS A 239 31.02 21.50 -0.04
C HIS A 239 30.17 22.76 0.08
N GLY A 240 30.14 23.37 1.27
CA GLY A 240 29.46 24.64 1.56
C GLY A 240 28.31 24.44 2.53
N LEU A 241 27.35 25.37 2.48
CA LEU A 241 26.17 25.32 3.35
C LEU A 241 25.06 24.47 2.74
N ASP A 242 24.21 23.89 3.58
CA ASP A 242 22.95 23.24 3.19
C ASP A 242 23.12 22.13 2.14
N THR A 243 24.22 21.37 2.23
CA THR A 243 24.45 20.17 1.41
C THR A 243 23.43 19.08 1.77
N GLY A 244 23.00 19.04 3.03
CA GLY A 244 21.98 18.15 3.53
C GLY A 244 22.48 16.74 3.85
N SER A 245 21.70 16.00 4.63
CA SER A 245 21.98 14.60 4.99
C SER A 245 20.67 13.86 5.32
N ALA A 246 20.74 12.54 5.33
CA ALA A 246 19.69 11.71 5.90
C ALA A 246 20.30 10.64 6.82
N TYR A 247 19.54 10.17 7.80
CA TYR A 247 20.01 9.26 8.83
C TYR A 247 19.06 8.07 8.89
N ILE A 248 19.63 6.87 9.04
CA ILE A 248 18.89 5.62 9.18
C ILE A 248 18.96 5.18 10.63
N PHE A 249 17.81 5.00 11.26
CA PHE A 249 17.68 4.38 12.57
C PHE A 249 17.06 3.01 12.43
N THR A 250 17.57 2.03 13.16
CA THR A 250 17.01 0.66 13.16
C THR A 250 16.69 0.20 14.57
N LEU A 251 15.59 -0.53 14.70
CA LEU A 251 15.16 -1.14 15.95
C LEU A 251 15.81 -2.52 16.12
N GLN A 252 16.77 -2.64 17.03
CA GLN A 252 17.40 -3.90 17.40
C GLN A 252 17.25 -4.14 18.91
N ASP A 253 16.76 -5.33 19.27
CA ASP A 253 16.57 -5.74 20.67
C ASP A 253 15.79 -4.71 21.52
N GLY A 254 14.79 -4.07 20.91
CA GLY A 254 13.94 -3.07 21.56
C GLY A 254 14.53 -1.66 21.64
N THR A 255 15.74 -1.45 21.11
CA THR A 255 16.45 -0.17 21.12
C THR A 255 16.62 0.38 19.70
N TRP A 256 16.30 1.65 19.51
CA TRP A 256 16.57 2.36 18.26
C TRP A 256 18.01 2.88 18.25
N THR A 257 18.75 2.59 17.18
CA THR A 257 20.14 3.06 17.00
C THR A 257 20.35 3.61 15.61
N GLU A 258 21.11 4.71 15.52
CA GLU A 258 21.58 5.23 14.23
C GLU A 258 22.51 4.19 13.56
N GLN A 259 22.05 3.61 12.46
CA GLN A 259 22.77 2.61 11.67
C GLN A 259 23.68 3.26 10.64
N ALA A 260 23.24 4.36 10.02
CA ALA A 260 23.96 5.02 8.94
C ALA A 260 23.59 6.49 8.78
N LYS A 261 24.56 7.28 8.30
CA LYS A 261 24.35 8.60 7.70
C LYS A 261 24.51 8.50 6.18
N LEU A 262 23.54 9.00 5.44
CA LEU A 262 23.48 9.02 3.99
C LEU A 262 23.76 10.45 3.49
N THR A 263 24.58 10.54 2.45
CA THR A 263 24.91 11.77 1.74
C THR A 263 24.81 11.51 0.24
N ALA A 264 24.46 12.52 -0.55
CA ALA A 264 24.52 12.43 -2.00
C ALA A 264 25.94 12.07 -2.49
N SER A 265 26.03 11.34 -3.61
CA SER A 265 27.31 11.03 -4.27
C SER A 265 27.99 12.25 -4.89
N ASP A 266 27.24 13.32 -5.15
CA ASP A 266 27.72 14.59 -5.73
C ASP A 266 27.19 15.83 -4.98
N PRO A 267 27.52 15.97 -3.67
CA PRO A 267 26.94 17.01 -2.84
C PRO A 267 27.42 18.40 -3.27
N VAL A 268 26.47 19.34 -3.41
CA VAL A 268 26.73 20.75 -3.66
C VAL A 268 26.01 21.62 -2.63
N ALA A 269 26.60 22.79 -2.33
CA ALA A 269 25.96 23.78 -1.45
C ALA A 269 24.55 24.13 -1.93
N GLY A 270 23.58 24.05 -1.03
CA GLY A 270 22.18 24.37 -1.33
C GLY A 270 21.42 23.28 -2.08
N ASP A 271 21.98 22.07 -2.27
CA ASP A 271 21.23 20.95 -2.86
C ASP A 271 20.06 20.52 -1.96
N ASN A 272 20.16 20.77 -0.64
CA ASN A 272 19.17 20.43 0.37
C ASN A 272 18.81 18.93 0.38
N PHE A 273 19.80 18.04 0.30
CA PHE A 273 19.57 16.60 0.42
C PHE A 273 18.91 16.25 1.76
N GLY A 274 17.86 15.44 1.76
CA GLY A 274 17.07 15.16 2.97
C GLY A 274 15.85 16.06 3.12
N TRP A 275 15.55 16.90 2.13
CA TRP A 275 14.35 17.75 2.11
C TRP A 275 13.04 16.94 2.15
N SER A 276 13.04 15.76 1.54
CA SER A 276 11.99 14.76 1.70
C SER A 276 12.61 13.37 1.74
N VAL A 277 11.94 12.43 2.40
CA VAL A 277 12.38 11.05 2.52
C VAL A 277 11.19 10.11 2.35
N ALA A 278 11.44 8.93 1.80
CA ALA A 278 10.50 7.82 1.78
C ALA A 278 11.26 6.50 1.90
N ILE A 279 10.63 5.46 2.43
CA ILE A 279 11.23 4.13 2.59
C ILE A 279 10.18 3.05 2.30
N ASP A 280 10.63 1.97 1.68
CA ASP A 280 9.90 0.71 1.55
C ASP A 280 10.91 -0.44 1.57
N GLY A 281 10.84 -1.27 2.62
CA GLY A 281 11.76 -2.35 2.92
C GLY A 281 13.22 -1.91 2.96
N ASP A 282 14.01 -2.43 2.03
CA ASP A 282 15.43 -2.17 1.89
C ASP A 282 15.74 -1.00 0.93
N THR A 283 14.74 -0.20 0.52
CA THR A 283 14.93 0.93 -0.39
C THR A 283 14.52 2.24 0.26
N ALA A 284 15.45 3.18 0.37
CA ALA A 284 15.19 4.54 0.84
C ALA A 284 15.39 5.54 -0.31
N VAL A 285 14.50 6.53 -0.42
CA VAL A 285 14.57 7.58 -1.43
C VAL A 285 14.68 8.92 -0.74
N ILE A 286 15.69 9.71 -1.12
CA ILE A 286 16.00 10.99 -0.50
C ILE A 286 15.94 12.11 -1.53
N GLY A 287 15.09 13.09 -1.28
CA GLY A 287 14.93 14.27 -2.13
C GLY A 287 16.00 15.34 -1.86
N ALA A 288 16.47 15.98 -2.94
CA ALA A 288 17.36 17.14 -2.93
C ALA A 288 16.80 18.21 -3.88
N ILE A 289 15.93 19.07 -3.34
CA ILE A 289 15.12 19.98 -4.14
C ILE A 289 15.93 21.10 -4.81
N GLY A 290 17.11 21.43 -4.26
CA GLY A 290 17.99 22.47 -4.76
C GLY A 290 18.99 22.00 -5.81
N ALA A 291 18.99 20.70 -6.16
CA ALA A 291 20.01 20.13 -7.03
C ALA A 291 20.01 20.73 -8.45
N ASP A 292 21.21 20.99 -9.00
CA ASP A 292 21.40 21.88 -10.16
C ASP A 292 21.60 21.17 -11.52
N GLN A 293 21.43 19.84 -11.61
CA GLN A 293 21.97 19.05 -12.73
C GLN A 293 21.35 19.39 -14.10
N ASN A 294 20.05 19.64 -14.15
CA ASN A 294 19.33 20.00 -15.39
C ASN A 294 18.95 21.49 -15.43
N GLY A 295 19.55 22.30 -14.55
CA GLY A 295 19.26 23.72 -14.37
C GLY A 295 19.30 24.10 -12.90
N LYS A 296 19.52 25.38 -12.61
CA LYS A 296 19.57 25.87 -11.22
C LYS A 296 18.30 25.49 -10.45
N ASN A 297 18.39 24.80 -9.32
CA ASN A 297 17.28 24.28 -8.52
C ASN A 297 16.31 23.39 -9.34
N SER A 298 16.81 22.65 -10.32
CA SER A 298 16.01 21.68 -11.07
C SER A 298 15.54 20.52 -10.19
N GLY A 299 16.34 20.18 -9.17
CA GLY A 299 16.08 19.17 -8.17
C GLY A 299 16.45 17.75 -8.60
N ALA A 300 16.68 16.89 -7.62
CA ALA A 300 17.01 15.47 -7.79
C ALA A 300 16.40 14.61 -6.66
N ALA A 301 16.39 13.29 -6.87
CA ALA A 301 16.15 12.31 -5.82
C ALA A 301 17.19 11.20 -5.89
N TYR A 302 17.62 10.68 -4.75
CA TYR A 302 18.66 9.65 -4.66
C TYR A 302 18.08 8.39 -4.04
N VAL A 303 18.33 7.24 -4.67
CA VAL A 303 17.85 5.94 -4.21
C VAL A 303 18.99 5.20 -3.54
N PHE A 304 18.79 4.83 -2.29
CA PHE A 304 19.70 4.00 -1.51
C PHE A 304 19.07 2.63 -1.31
N THR A 305 19.90 1.59 -1.41
CA THR A 305 19.50 0.21 -1.14
C THR A 305 20.32 -0.38 -0.01
N ARG A 306 19.67 -1.19 0.83
CA ARG A 306 20.30 -1.93 1.92
C ARG A 306 20.61 -3.35 1.49
N SER A 307 21.86 -3.77 1.64
CA SER A 307 22.29 -5.16 1.48
C SER A 307 23.26 -5.51 2.60
N ASP A 308 23.02 -6.62 3.29
CA ASP A 308 23.84 -7.06 4.44
C ASP A 308 24.04 -5.97 5.51
N GLY A 309 23.00 -5.15 5.73
CA GLY A 309 23.03 -4.04 6.70
C GLY A 309 23.77 -2.77 6.23
N VAL A 310 24.27 -2.75 4.98
CA VAL A 310 24.97 -1.60 4.40
C VAL A 310 24.07 -0.88 3.41
N TRP A 311 23.91 0.43 3.57
CA TRP A 311 23.21 1.30 2.63
C TRP A 311 24.16 1.83 1.57
N THR A 312 23.78 1.68 0.30
CA THR A 312 24.55 2.19 -0.85
C THR A 312 23.65 2.95 -1.81
N GLU A 313 24.11 4.10 -2.32
CA GLU A 313 23.42 4.82 -3.39
C GLU A 313 23.39 3.95 -4.65
N GLN A 314 22.20 3.52 -5.05
CA GLN A 314 21.95 2.74 -6.26
C GLN A 314 21.77 3.64 -7.48
N ALA A 315 21.08 4.76 -7.31
CA ALA A 315 20.71 5.63 -8.42
C ALA A 315 20.48 7.08 -7.99
N LYS A 316 20.70 7.98 -8.94
CA LYS A 316 20.23 9.36 -8.91
C LYS A 316 19.15 9.55 -9.98
N LEU A 317 18.02 10.09 -9.57
CA LEU A 317 16.84 10.35 -10.39
C LEU A 317 16.72 11.84 -10.68
N THR A 318 16.50 12.18 -11.94
CA THR A 318 16.21 13.54 -12.41
C THR A 318 15.10 13.48 -13.43
N ALA A 319 14.26 14.51 -13.51
CA ALA A 319 13.29 14.63 -14.60
C ALA A 319 14.01 14.83 -15.95
N ARG A 320 13.65 14.04 -16.97
CA ARG A 320 14.19 14.17 -18.35
C ARG A 320 13.99 15.56 -18.95
N ASP A 321 12.92 16.23 -18.56
CA ASP A 321 12.58 17.59 -18.99
C ASP A 321 12.78 18.63 -17.88
N GLY A 322 13.59 18.28 -16.87
CA GLY A 322 13.93 19.16 -15.76
C GLY A 322 14.54 20.45 -16.25
N ALA A 323 14.10 21.55 -15.65
CA ALA A 323 14.54 22.90 -15.93
C ALA A 323 14.86 23.66 -14.65
N ALA A 324 15.39 24.87 -14.79
CA ALA A 324 15.70 25.70 -13.64
C ALA A 324 14.44 25.99 -12.79
N ASN A 325 14.59 25.87 -11.48
CA ASN A 325 13.61 26.10 -10.42
C ASN A 325 12.45 25.12 -10.38
N ASP A 326 12.48 24.02 -11.14
CA ASP A 326 11.44 22.97 -11.10
C ASP A 326 11.24 22.36 -9.71
N GLY A 327 12.31 22.29 -8.91
CA GLY A 327 12.27 21.76 -7.55
C GLY A 327 11.83 20.29 -7.49
N PHE A 328 12.30 19.45 -8.42
CA PHE A 328 12.11 18.00 -8.36
C PHE A 328 12.71 17.43 -7.07
N GLY A 329 11.98 16.59 -6.34
CA GLY A 329 12.56 15.92 -5.15
C GLY A 329 11.63 15.84 -3.94
N ARG A 330 10.31 15.89 -4.11
CA ARG A 330 9.37 15.38 -3.10
C ARG A 330 9.02 13.95 -3.46
N VAL A 331 9.27 13.00 -2.57
CA VAL A 331 9.31 11.57 -2.94
C VAL A 331 8.27 10.74 -2.18
N ALA A 332 7.74 9.72 -2.86
CA ALA A 332 7.02 8.59 -2.28
C ALA A 332 7.48 7.29 -2.99
N ILE A 333 7.41 6.16 -2.29
CA ILE A 333 7.81 4.84 -2.82
C ILE A 333 6.77 3.78 -2.43
N ASP A 334 6.50 2.85 -3.35
CA ASP A 334 5.73 1.63 -3.12
C ASP A 334 6.26 0.52 -4.05
N GLY A 335 6.92 -0.46 -3.45
CA GLY A 335 7.65 -1.52 -4.09
C GLY A 335 8.68 -1.00 -5.09
N ARG A 336 8.51 -1.41 -6.34
CA ARG A 336 9.39 -1.05 -7.46
C ARG A 336 9.02 0.26 -8.15
N LYS A 337 8.22 1.12 -7.51
CA LYS A 337 7.74 2.38 -8.06
C LYS A 337 8.09 3.54 -7.15
N ILE A 338 8.64 4.60 -7.73
CA ILE A 338 8.92 5.86 -7.04
C ILE A 338 8.14 6.97 -7.74
N LEU A 339 7.41 7.74 -6.96
CA LEU A 339 6.77 8.98 -7.39
C LEU A 339 7.60 10.16 -6.92
N VAL A 340 8.02 11.03 -7.83
CA VAL A 340 8.74 12.26 -7.48
C VAL A 340 8.04 13.48 -8.05
N SER A 341 7.68 14.44 -7.19
CA SER A 341 7.07 15.70 -7.62
C SER A 341 8.09 16.82 -7.82
N ALA A 342 7.79 17.67 -8.81
CA ALA A 342 8.45 18.94 -9.13
C ALA A 342 7.41 20.08 -9.02
N PRO A 343 7.10 20.53 -7.78
CA PRO A 343 6.04 21.51 -7.52
C PRO A 343 6.28 22.90 -8.11
N ARG A 344 7.51 23.21 -8.52
CA ARG A 344 7.92 24.53 -8.98
C ARG A 344 8.31 24.53 -10.47
N ASN A 345 7.83 23.58 -11.28
CA ASN A 345 8.09 23.45 -12.73
C ASN A 345 7.61 24.64 -13.57
N GLY A 346 8.03 25.86 -13.22
CA GLY A 346 7.40 27.11 -13.59
C GLY A 346 8.37 28.27 -13.47
N ASP A 347 9.36 28.31 -14.36
CA ASP A 347 10.06 29.54 -14.71
C ASP A 347 9.94 29.82 -16.20
N GLN A 348 9.54 31.07 -16.52
CA GLN A 348 9.45 31.65 -17.88
C GLN A 348 8.34 31.11 -18.80
N GLY A 349 7.12 30.97 -18.26
CA GLY A 349 5.90 30.86 -19.06
C GLY A 349 5.20 29.52 -18.93
N SER A 350 4.11 29.51 -18.14
CA SER A 350 2.97 28.60 -18.31
C SER A 350 3.27 27.09 -18.37
N ARG A 351 4.25 26.57 -17.60
CA ARG A 351 4.39 25.12 -17.37
C ARG A 351 3.70 24.73 -16.05
N PRO A 352 2.80 23.72 -16.04
CA PRO A 352 2.17 23.24 -14.83
C PRO A 352 3.17 22.41 -13.99
N ALA A 353 2.99 22.43 -12.67
CA ALA A 353 3.68 21.53 -11.75
C ALA A 353 3.42 20.06 -12.14
N ALA A 354 4.38 19.18 -11.85
CA ALA A 354 4.39 17.82 -12.37
C ALA A 354 4.81 16.79 -11.33
N ALA A 355 4.41 15.55 -11.54
CA ALA A 355 4.96 14.39 -10.86
C ALA A 355 5.49 13.38 -11.88
N TYR A 356 6.48 12.60 -11.50
CA TYR A 356 7.19 11.68 -12.38
C TYR A 356 7.21 10.31 -11.73
N ILE A 357 6.89 9.28 -12.52
CA ILE A 357 6.91 7.88 -12.07
C ILE A 357 8.18 7.23 -12.59
N PHE A 358 8.96 6.67 -11.67
CA PHE A 358 10.12 5.83 -11.96
C PHE A 358 9.82 4.40 -11.59
N THR A 359 10.24 3.45 -12.41
CA THR A 359 10.14 2.02 -12.09
C THR A 359 11.49 1.33 -12.11
N LEU A 360 11.67 0.36 -11.21
CA LEU A 360 12.84 -0.49 -11.15
C LEU A 360 12.66 -1.71 -12.05
N SER A 361 13.49 -1.83 -13.09
CA SER A 361 13.54 -3.01 -13.95
C SER A 361 14.99 -3.38 -14.23
N ASN A 362 15.32 -4.67 -14.12
CA ASN A 362 16.67 -5.19 -14.32
C ASN A 362 17.75 -4.42 -13.51
N GLY A 363 17.42 -4.05 -12.27
CA GLY A 363 18.33 -3.34 -11.36
C GLY A 363 18.50 -1.84 -11.66
N SER A 364 17.79 -1.27 -12.64
CA SER A 364 17.88 0.14 -13.02
C SER A 364 16.54 0.87 -12.88
N TRP A 365 16.57 2.06 -12.28
CA TRP A 365 15.41 2.95 -12.19
C TRP A 365 15.26 3.76 -13.48
N THR A 366 14.05 3.78 -14.05
CA THR A 366 13.76 4.48 -15.32
C THR A 366 12.51 5.34 -15.19
N GLU A 367 12.58 6.60 -15.62
CA GLU A 367 11.39 7.45 -15.77
C GLU A 367 10.43 6.85 -16.82
N ARG A 368 9.24 6.47 -16.38
CA ARG A 368 8.18 5.87 -17.19
C ARG A 368 7.14 6.87 -17.64
N ALA A 369 6.78 7.81 -16.77
CA ALA A 369 5.72 8.75 -17.04
C ALA A 369 5.94 10.10 -16.37
N LYS A 370 5.41 11.14 -17.01
CA LYS A 370 5.17 12.46 -16.44
C LYS A 370 3.67 12.64 -16.28
N VAL A 371 3.25 12.94 -15.06
CA VAL A 371 1.88 13.24 -14.67
C VAL A 371 1.73 14.74 -14.54
N LEU A 372 0.74 15.27 -15.24
CA LEU A 372 0.27 16.65 -15.18
C LEU A 372 -1.19 16.61 -14.75
N THR A 373 -1.69 17.69 -14.15
CA THR A 373 -3.13 17.86 -13.95
C THR A 373 -3.81 18.09 -15.30
N GLY A 374 -4.98 17.48 -15.52
CA GLY A 374 -5.81 17.74 -16.71
C GLY A 374 -6.42 19.15 -16.74
N PHE A 375 -6.38 19.86 -15.60
CA PHE A 375 -6.89 21.22 -15.42
C PHE A 375 -5.71 22.19 -15.55
N GLY A 376 -5.60 22.80 -16.73
CA GLY A 376 -4.42 23.56 -17.15
C GLY A 376 -4.22 24.92 -16.47
N ALA A 377 -4.08 24.96 -15.14
CA ALA A 377 -3.58 26.14 -14.45
C ALA A 377 -2.11 25.99 -14.04
N THR A 378 -1.44 27.14 -14.06
CA THR A 378 0.00 27.27 -13.97
C THR A 378 0.33 27.87 -12.60
N SER A 379 -0.12 27.26 -11.50
CA SER A 379 0.27 27.69 -10.14
C SER A 379 -0.26 26.84 -8.98
N ASP A 380 -0.83 25.64 -9.21
CA ASP A 380 -1.73 25.02 -8.21
C ASP A 380 -1.01 24.32 -7.04
N GLY A 381 0.32 24.38 -7.00
CA GLY A 381 1.11 23.77 -5.93
C GLY A 381 1.04 22.24 -5.91
N PHE A 382 0.70 21.61 -7.04
CA PHE A 382 0.71 20.16 -7.24
C PHE A 382 2.08 19.58 -6.87
N GLY A 383 2.16 18.82 -5.78
CA GLY A 383 3.46 18.29 -5.37
C GLY A 383 3.56 17.62 -4.01
N VAL A 384 2.47 17.22 -3.38
CA VAL A 384 2.52 16.35 -2.18
C VAL A 384 2.20 14.92 -2.59
N PRO A 385 3.20 14.07 -2.90
CA PRO A 385 2.96 12.72 -3.39
C PRO A 385 2.64 11.73 -2.26
N ALA A 386 1.72 10.81 -2.52
CA ALA A 386 1.55 9.57 -1.76
C ALA A 386 1.13 8.45 -2.71
N MET A 387 1.48 7.19 -2.40
CA MET A 387 1.17 6.06 -3.26
C MET A 387 0.93 4.78 -2.46
N ALA A 388 0.04 3.92 -2.96
CA ALA A 388 -0.24 2.59 -2.44
C ALA A 388 -0.66 1.67 -3.58
N GLY A 389 0.14 0.65 -3.87
CA GLY A 389 -0.10 -0.27 -4.98
C GLY A 389 -0.20 0.49 -6.31
N LYS A 390 -1.35 0.36 -6.98
CA LYS A 390 -1.61 1.00 -8.28
C LYS A 390 -2.25 2.39 -8.20
N THR A 391 -2.56 2.88 -7.00
CA THR A 391 -3.16 4.19 -6.80
C THR A 391 -2.11 5.14 -6.25
N PHE A 392 -2.09 6.35 -6.78
CA PHE A 392 -1.30 7.44 -6.21
C PHE A 392 -2.11 8.73 -6.16
N VAL A 393 -1.76 9.57 -5.20
CA VAL A 393 -2.44 10.83 -4.93
C VAL A 393 -1.41 11.93 -4.91
N VAL A 394 -1.75 13.07 -5.52
CA VAL A 394 -0.90 14.26 -5.45
C VAL A 394 -1.72 15.43 -4.94
N GLY A 395 -1.33 15.95 -3.78
CA GLY A 395 -1.91 17.14 -3.18
C GLY A 395 -1.46 18.43 -3.86
N ALA A 396 -2.38 19.37 -3.94
CA ALA A 396 -2.24 20.68 -4.56
C ALA A 396 -2.84 21.75 -3.63
N GLY A 397 -2.17 21.97 -2.50
CA GLY A 397 -2.64 22.86 -1.43
C GLY A 397 -2.84 24.33 -1.84
N SER A 398 -2.28 24.76 -2.97
CA SER A 398 -2.41 26.15 -3.44
C SER A 398 -3.34 26.29 -4.64
N ASN A 399 -4.14 25.27 -4.95
CA ASN A 399 -5.02 25.26 -6.12
C ASN A 399 -6.01 26.43 -6.11
N GLN A 400 -6.07 27.14 -7.24
CA GLN A 400 -6.92 28.31 -7.49
C GLN A 400 -8.06 28.01 -8.48
N ASP A 401 -8.14 26.80 -9.03
CA ASP A 401 -9.03 26.43 -10.15
C ASP A 401 -10.53 26.59 -9.88
N ASP A 402 -10.93 26.52 -8.61
CA ASP A 402 -12.30 26.71 -8.18
C ASP A 402 -12.66 28.18 -7.89
N GLY A 403 -11.73 29.10 -8.12
CA GLY A 403 -11.86 30.52 -7.84
C GLY A 403 -11.86 30.86 -6.34
N LYS A 404 -11.52 29.89 -5.47
CA LYS A 404 -11.63 30.01 -4.02
C LYS A 404 -10.31 29.75 -3.27
N GLN A 405 -9.24 29.29 -3.89
CA GLN A 405 -7.96 29.00 -3.20
C GLN A 405 -8.09 27.87 -2.15
N LEU A 406 -9.02 26.93 -2.33
CA LEU A 406 -9.29 25.89 -1.34
C LEU A 406 -8.18 24.84 -1.30
N GLY A 407 -7.51 24.60 -2.43
CA GLY A 407 -6.63 23.46 -2.63
C GLY A 407 -7.36 22.24 -3.22
N SER A 408 -6.62 21.16 -3.52
CA SER A 408 -7.15 19.96 -4.17
C SER A 408 -6.27 18.73 -3.90
N ALA A 409 -6.81 17.53 -4.07
CA ALA A 409 -6.04 16.28 -4.09
C ALA A 409 -6.46 15.41 -5.28
N TYR A 410 -5.53 15.20 -6.20
CA TYR A 410 -5.80 14.47 -7.44
C TYR A 410 -5.44 12.99 -7.25
N VAL A 411 -6.40 12.11 -7.54
CA VAL A 411 -6.22 10.66 -7.43
C VAL A 411 -6.03 10.07 -8.83
N PHE A 412 -5.02 9.24 -8.97
CA PHE A 412 -4.69 8.55 -10.20
C PHE A 412 -4.59 7.05 -9.97
N SER A 413 -4.92 6.27 -10.99
CA SER A 413 -4.74 4.82 -11.00
C SER A 413 -3.91 4.38 -12.21
N LEU A 414 -3.06 3.38 -12.01
CA LEU A 414 -2.33 2.69 -13.07
C LEU A 414 -3.21 1.61 -13.69
N THR A 415 -3.16 1.49 -15.03
CA THR A 415 -3.81 0.40 -15.79
C THR A 415 -2.86 -0.72 -16.18
N ASP A 416 -1.56 -0.49 -15.95
CA ASP A 416 -0.42 -1.39 -16.14
C ASP A 416 0.51 -1.09 -14.94
N ALA A 417 0.41 -1.91 -13.90
CA ALA A 417 0.98 -1.61 -12.58
C ALA A 417 2.52 -1.70 -12.56
N GLU A 418 3.10 -2.56 -13.40
CA GLU A 418 4.54 -2.85 -13.49
C GLU A 418 5.24 -2.14 -14.65
N PHE A 419 4.47 -1.48 -15.53
CA PHE A 419 4.93 -0.81 -16.73
C PHE A 419 5.69 -1.75 -17.68
N ASP A 420 5.17 -2.97 -17.85
CA ASP A 420 5.73 -3.97 -18.75
C ASP A 420 5.12 -3.91 -20.17
N GLY A 421 4.03 -3.17 -20.34
CA GLY A 421 3.33 -2.95 -21.61
C GLY A 421 2.08 -3.81 -21.79
N ILE A 422 1.74 -4.65 -20.82
CA ILE A 422 0.48 -5.39 -20.74
C ILE A 422 -0.39 -4.71 -19.68
N ILE A 423 -1.67 -4.49 -19.98
CA ILE A 423 -2.59 -3.91 -18.99
C ILE A 423 -3.00 -4.99 -17.98
N ASP A 424 -3.22 -4.62 -16.72
CA ASP A 424 -3.54 -5.53 -15.61
C ASP A 424 -4.64 -6.55 -15.98
N GLU A 425 -5.68 -6.13 -16.71
CA GLU A 425 -6.83 -6.98 -17.09
C GLU A 425 -6.47 -8.10 -18.08
N ARG A 426 -5.32 -7.99 -18.73
CA ARG A 426 -4.81 -8.92 -19.74
C ARG A 426 -3.47 -9.53 -19.35
N ASP A 427 -2.98 -9.19 -18.17
CA ASP A 427 -1.68 -9.62 -17.66
C ASP A 427 -1.86 -10.89 -16.81
N ASN A 428 -1.07 -11.92 -17.09
CA ASN A 428 -1.01 -13.13 -16.28
C ASN A 428 -0.13 -12.98 -15.03
N CYS A 429 0.59 -11.86 -14.89
CA CYS A 429 1.25 -11.38 -13.66
C CYS A 429 1.10 -9.86 -13.47
N PRO A 430 -0.10 -9.35 -13.12
CA PRO A 430 -0.42 -7.91 -13.02
C PRO A 430 0.31 -7.09 -11.94
N THR A 431 1.38 -7.64 -11.35
CA THR A 431 2.21 -6.96 -10.35
C THR A 431 3.71 -7.20 -10.56
N GLU A 432 4.11 -8.03 -11.52
CA GLU A 432 5.49 -8.43 -11.75
C GLU A 432 5.83 -8.25 -13.22
N PHE A 433 6.88 -7.48 -13.53
CA PHE A 433 7.29 -7.21 -14.91
C PHE A 433 7.55 -8.51 -15.69
N ASN A 434 6.68 -8.85 -16.65
CA ASN A 434 6.74 -10.06 -17.46
C ASN A 434 6.16 -9.84 -18.87
N PRO A 435 6.80 -9.01 -19.71
CA PRO A 435 6.27 -8.64 -21.03
C PRO A 435 6.17 -9.82 -22.02
N ASP A 436 6.78 -10.96 -21.70
CA ASP A 436 6.68 -12.20 -22.48
C ASP A 436 5.47 -13.07 -22.10
N GLN A 437 4.80 -12.76 -20.99
CA GLN A 437 3.60 -13.44 -20.49
C GLN A 437 3.78 -14.96 -20.44
N LEU A 438 5.00 -15.43 -20.13
CA LEU A 438 5.29 -16.86 -20.13
C LEU A 438 4.47 -17.56 -19.04
N ASP A 439 3.64 -18.52 -19.45
CA ASP A 439 2.89 -19.42 -18.58
C ASP A 439 3.21 -20.85 -19.04
N SER A 440 4.18 -21.48 -18.38
CA SER A 440 4.69 -22.79 -18.79
C SER A 440 3.72 -23.93 -18.44
N ASN A 441 2.82 -23.74 -17.47
CA ASN A 441 1.95 -24.80 -16.96
C ASN A 441 0.49 -24.69 -17.46
N GLY A 442 0.14 -23.57 -18.08
CA GLY A 442 -1.16 -23.28 -18.69
C GLY A 442 -2.28 -23.01 -17.68
N ASP A 443 -1.95 -22.61 -16.46
CA ASP A 443 -2.95 -22.35 -15.40
C ASP A 443 -3.52 -20.92 -15.42
N GLY A 444 -2.99 -20.06 -16.30
CA GLY A 444 -3.40 -18.66 -16.45
C GLY A 444 -2.64 -17.68 -15.56
N PHE A 445 -1.72 -18.14 -14.72
CA PHE A 445 -0.75 -17.32 -13.99
C PHE A 445 0.63 -17.42 -14.64
N GLY A 446 1.31 -16.30 -14.82
CA GLY A 446 2.63 -16.29 -15.45
C GLY A 446 3.73 -16.79 -14.53
N ASP A 447 4.73 -17.46 -15.11
CA ASP A 447 5.90 -18.01 -14.42
C ASP A 447 6.66 -16.96 -13.57
N ALA A 448 6.51 -15.67 -13.91
CA ALA A 448 7.15 -14.56 -13.21
C ALA A 448 6.56 -14.28 -11.81
N CYS A 449 5.27 -14.53 -11.61
CA CYS A 449 4.55 -14.24 -10.36
C CYS A 449 4.13 -15.49 -9.58
N VAL A 450 4.20 -16.67 -10.21
CA VAL A 450 4.09 -17.94 -9.49
C VAL A 450 5.47 -18.53 -9.22
N ASP A 451 5.88 -18.49 -7.96
CA ASP A 451 6.90 -19.42 -7.46
C ASP A 451 6.29 -20.84 -7.54
N PRO A 452 6.92 -21.82 -8.23
CA PRO A 452 6.50 -23.22 -8.26
C PRO A 452 6.40 -23.89 -6.87
N SER A 453 6.73 -23.16 -5.81
CA SER A 453 6.72 -23.60 -4.43
C SER A 453 5.91 -22.72 -3.48
N VAL A 454 4.76 -22.16 -3.90
CA VAL A 454 3.80 -21.48 -3.00
C VAL A 454 3.64 -22.28 -1.71
N MET A 455 4.12 -21.71 -0.61
CA MET A 455 4.21 -22.38 0.69
C MET A 455 3.54 -21.51 1.74
N VAL A 456 2.32 -21.89 2.14
CA VAL A 456 1.71 -21.29 3.34
C VAL A 456 2.42 -21.87 4.54
N SER A 457 3.17 -21.02 5.24
CA SER A 457 4.01 -21.42 6.38
C SER A 457 3.16 -21.92 7.56
N ALA A 458 3.79 -22.64 8.50
CA ALA A 458 3.07 -23.20 9.64
C ALA A 458 2.58 -22.08 10.57
N ASN A 459 1.43 -22.27 11.23
CA ASN A 459 0.80 -21.29 12.12
C ASN A 459 0.41 -19.97 11.43
N VAL A 460 0.04 -20.05 10.15
CA VAL A 460 -0.54 -18.92 9.40
C VAL A 460 -2.06 -19.05 9.45
N ASP A 461 -2.74 -17.93 9.68
CA ASP A 461 -4.18 -17.82 9.47
C ASP A 461 -4.41 -17.17 8.10
N VAL A 462 -4.93 -17.95 7.16
CA VAL A 462 -5.42 -17.43 5.88
C VAL A 462 -6.81 -16.87 6.15
N ASP A 463 -6.97 -15.55 6.05
CA ASP A 463 -8.24 -14.88 6.31
C ASP A 463 -9.35 -15.32 5.32
N ARG A 464 -10.59 -14.94 5.59
CA ARG A 464 -11.73 -15.20 4.71
C ARG A 464 -11.51 -14.60 3.32
N THR A 465 -12.11 -15.21 2.30
CA THR A 465 -12.14 -14.70 0.90
C THR A 465 -10.78 -14.66 0.19
N VAL A 466 -9.80 -15.44 0.67
CA VAL A 466 -8.50 -15.61 0.00
C VAL A 466 -8.58 -16.72 -1.05
N THR A 467 -7.73 -16.66 -2.08
CA THR A 467 -7.50 -17.79 -3.00
C THR A 467 -6.09 -18.32 -2.78
N VAL A 468 -5.98 -19.59 -2.38
CA VAL A 468 -4.70 -20.31 -2.37
C VAL A 468 -4.51 -20.95 -3.75
N GLY A 469 -3.43 -20.58 -4.44
CA GLY A 469 -3.14 -21.07 -5.80
C GLY A 469 -3.00 -22.60 -5.90
N ALA A 470 -3.06 -23.11 -7.12
CA ALA A 470 -2.85 -24.53 -7.41
C ALA A 470 -1.43 -24.98 -6.99
N ASP A 471 -1.28 -26.28 -6.73
CA ASP A 471 -0.01 -26.94 -6.35
C ASP A 471 0.65 -26.42 -5.04
N ALA A 472 0.02 -25.49 -4.33
CA ALA A 472 0.52 -24.93 -3.08
C ALA A 472 0.71 -26.00 -1.99
N LYS A 473 1.64 -25.75 -1.08
CA LYS A 473 1.90 -26.58 0.11
C LYS A 473 1.50 -25.81 1.35
N ILE A 474 0.40 -26.21 1.98
CA ILE A 474 -0.04 -25.64 3.25
C ILE A 474 0.59 -26.44 4.39
N LYS A 475 1.50 -25.83 5.15
CA LYS A 475 2.19 -26.50 6.26
C LYS A 475 1.22 -26.85 7.40
N ARG A 476 1.74 -27.59 8.39
CA ARG A 476 0.99 -28.02 9.56
C ARG A 476 0.41 -26.82 10.32
N ASP A 477 -0.69 -27.05 11.02
CA ASP A 477 -1.25 -26.12 11.99
C ASP A 477 -1.65 -24.75 11.35
N VAL A 478 -2.04 -24.76 10.07
CA VAL A 478 -2.59 -23.60 9.36
C VAL A 478 -4.12 -23.60 9.47
N ARG A 479 -4.71 -22.42 9.62
CA ARG A 479 -6.16 -22.22 9.52
C ARG A 479 -6.49 -21.55 8.19
N VAL A 480 -7.32 -22.20 7.40
CA VAL A 480 -7.91 -21.64 6.18
C VAL A 480 -9.29 -21.09 6.56
N GLY A 481 -9.48 -19.78 6.43
CA GLY A 481 -10.72 -19.10 6.78
C GLY A 481 -11.91 -19.55 5.93
N ALA A 482 -13.12 -19.29 6.42
CA ALA A 482 -14.36 -19.60 5.69
C ALA A 482 -14.44 -18.82 4.37
N ASN A 483 -15.19 -19.34 3.39
CA ASN A 483 -15.37 -18.72 2.06
C ASN A 483 -14.06 -18.52 1.28
N THR A 484 -13.06 -19.37 1.52
CA THR A 484 -11.77 -19.37 0.81
C THR A 484 -11.79 -20.39 -0.31
N SER A 485 -11.06 -20.15 -1.40
CA SER A 485 -10.82 -21.14 -2.45
C SER A 485 -9.41 -21.72 -2.33
N VAL A 486 -9.30 -23.03 -2.23
CA VAL A 486 -8.04 -23.78 -2.24
C VAL A 486 -7.90 -24.43 -3.62
N GLY A 487 -6.84 -24.10 -4.35
CA GLY A 487 -6.61 -24.55 -5.71
C GLY A 487 -6.42 -26.07 -5.86
N SER A 488 -6.38 -26.52 -7.11
CA SER A 488 -6.17 -27.93 -7.46
C SER A 488 -4.78 -28.43 -7.04
N LYS A 489 -4.66 -29.72 -6.73
CA LYS A 489 -3.41 -30.42 -6.34
C LYS A 489 -2.70 -29.84 -5.11
N VAL A 490 -3.37 -28.98 -4.34
CA VAL A 490 -2.83 -28.42 -3.11
C VAL A 490 -2.57 -29.53 -2.08
N HIS A 491 -1.43 -29.42 -1.39
CA HIS A 491 -1.02 -30.35 -0.36
C HIS A 491 -1.24 -29.75 1.03
N LEU A 492 -2.36 -30.07 1.68
CA LEU A 492 -2.57 -29.75 3.09
C LEU A 492 -1.79 -30.73 3.95
N LYS A 493 -0.87 -30.21 4.79
CA LYS A 493 -0.11 -31.04 5.74
C LYS A 493 -0.99 -31.40 6.94
N LYS A 494 -0.40 -32.18 7.85
CA LYS A 494 -1.06 -32.67 9.06
C LYS A 494 -1.70 -31.52 9.84
N GLY A 495 -2.93 -31.68 10.31
CA GLY A 495 -3.52 -30.75 11.29
C GLY A 495 -3.99 -29.41 10.71
N VAL A 496 -4.16 -29.33 9.38
CA VAL A 496 -4.72 -28.12 8.75
C VAL A 496 -6.22 -28.08 8.99
N TYR A 497 -6.70 -26.92 9.44
CA TYR A 497 -8.13 -26.61 9.56
C TYR A 497 -8.59 -25.85 8.32
N VAL A 498 -9.69 -26.29 7.73
CA VAL A 498 -10.36 -25.65 6.61
C VAL A 498 -11.75 -25.22 7.05
N GLY A 499 -12.05 -23.93 6.94
CA GLY A 499 -13.31 -23.35 7.39
C GLY A 499 -14.53 -23.80 6.58
N GLU A 500 -15.68 -23.29 7.00
CA GLU A 500 -16.98 -23.51 6.36
C GLU A 500 -17.03 -22.88 4.96
N ASP A 501 -17.86 -23.45 4.07
CA ASP A 501 -18.09 -22.95 2.70
C ASP A 501 -16.80 -22.81 1.85
N VAL A 502 -15.76 -23.60 2.16
CA VAL A 502 -14.51 -23.61 1.40
C VAL A 502 -14.61 -24.52 0.19
N ILE A 503 -14.03 -24.08 -0.93
CA ILE A 503 -13.83 -24.90 -2.13
C ILE A 503 -12.41 -25.48 -2.09
N ILE A 504 -12.27 -26.79 -2.19
CA ILE A 504 -11.00 -27.50 -2.33
C ILE A 504 -10.94 -28.08 -3.74
N GLY A 505 -9.95 -27.64 -4.52
CA GLY A 505 -9.79 -28.02 -5.91
C GLY A 505 -9.39 -29.48 -6.13
N ASP A 506 -9.52 -29.90 -7.39
CA ASP A 506 -9.31 -31.26 -7.85
C ASP A 506 -7.92 -31.81 -7.50
N GLY A 507 -7.85 -33.09 -7.13
CA GLY A 507 -6.58 -33.76 -6.88
C GLY A 507 -5.79 -33.26 -5.67
N ALA A 508 -6.37 -32.40 -4.82
CA ALA A 508 -5.75 -31.98 -3.56
C ALA A 508 -5.47 -33.18 -2.64
N ARG A 509 -4.49 -33.03 -1.74
CA ARG A 509 -4.20 -34.03 -0.70
C ARG A 509 -4.40 -33.44 0.68
N LEU A 510 -5.36 -33.98 1.40
CA LEU A 510 -5.65 -33.67 2.79
C LEU A 510 -4.89 -34.68 3.64
N ASN A 511 -3.84 -34.27 4.35
CA ASN A 511 -3.09 -35.23 5.17
C ASN A 511 -3.84 -35.59 6.45
N LYS A 512 -3.26 -36.51 7.22
CA LYS A 512 -3.86 -36.99 8.47
C LYS A 512 -4.20 -35.84 9.43
N ASP A 513 -5.25 -36.03 10.23
CA ASP A 513 -5.67 -35.09 11.27
C ASP A 513 -6.14 -33.72 10.72
N SER A 514 -6.48 -33.63 9.43
CA SER A 514 -7.08 -32.42 8.84
C SER A 514 -8.58 -32.32 9.13
N GLU A 515 -9.08 -31.10 9.27
CA GLU A 515 -10.48 -30.81 9.57
C GLU A 515 -11.09 -29.93 8.49
N ILE A 516 -12.22 -30.35 7.92
CA ILE A 516 -12.96 -29.61 6.90
C ILE A 516 -14.30 -29.17 7.51
N GLY A 517 -14.59 -27.87 7.44
CA GLY A 517 -15.82 -27.27 7.93
C GLY A 517 -17.06 -27.65 7.12
N ASP A 518 -18.21 -27.28 7.65
CA ASP A 518 -19.52 -27.57 7.06
C ASP A 518 -19.69 -26.90 5.69
N SER A 519 -20.53 -27.50 4.85
CA SER A 519 -20.90 -27.00 3.51
C SER A 519 -19.73 -26.81 2.53
N ALA A 520 -18.54 -27.31 2.85
CA ALA A 520 -17.40 -27.28 1.94
C ALA A 520 -17.66 -28.06 0.64
N SER A 521 -16.91 -27.74 -0.42
CA SER A 521 -16.92 -28.49 -1.68
C SER A 521 -15.53 -29.04 -1.96
N ILE A 522 -15.41 -30.35 -2.13
CA ILE A 522 -14.16 -31.06 -2.38
C ILE A 522 -14.19 -31.58 -3.81
N GLY A 523 -13.24 -31.15 -4.64
CA GLY A 523 -13.14 -31.51 -6.04
C GLY A 523 -12.85 -33.00 -6.28
N PRO A 524 -13.04 -33.50 -7.51
CA PRO A 524 -12.72 -34.88 -7.87
C PRO A 524 -11.25 -35.26 -7.66
N GLY A 525 -10.98 -36.54 -7.43
CA GLY A 525 -9.63 -37.09 -7.35
C GLY A 525 -8.84 -36.71 -6.09
N VAL A 526 -9.49 -36.10 -5.10
CA VAL A 526 -8.85 -35.72 -3.83
C VAL A 526 -8.45 -36.96 -3.04
N THR A 527 -7.32 -36.88 -2.33
CA THR A 527 -6.87 -37.94 -1.41
C THR A 527 -6.88 -37.44 0.03
N MET A 528 -7.63 -38.11 0.90
CA MET A 528 -7.67 -37.87 2.34
C MET A 528 -6.80 -38.88 3.08
N GLY A 529 -6.03 -38.38 4.04
CA GLY A 529 -5.24 -39.16 4.96
C GLY A 529 -6.10 -39.86 6.01
N ARG A 530 -5.43 -40.43 7.01
CA ARG A 530 -6.09 -41.04 8.17
C ARG A 530 -6.70 -39.97 9.08
N ASN A 531 -7.82 -40.27 9.75
CA ASN A 531 -8.36 -39.39 10.81
C ASN A 531 -8.65 -37.98 10.29
N VAL A 532 -9.24 -37.89 9.09
CA VAL A 532 -9.74 -36.63 8.55
C VAL A 532 -11.16 -36.44 9.06
N PHE A 533 -11.53 -35.19 9.33
CA PHE A 533 -12.89 -34.82 9.67
C PHE A 533 -13.52 -34.03 8.52
N VAL A 534 -14.74 -34.41 8.14
CA VAL A 534 -15.51 -33.73 7.09
C VAL A 534 -16.85 -33.29 7.67
N GLY A 535 -17.07 -31.98 7.62
CA GLY A 535 -18.28 -31.30 8.11
C GLY A 535 -19.57 -31.72 7.42
N ALA A 536 -20.68 -31.28 8.01
CA ALA A 536 -22.02 -31.57 7.52
C ALA A 536 -22.28 -30.85 6.18
N GLY A 537 -23.04 -31.47 5.28
CA GLY A 537 -23.38 -30.86 3.99
C GLY A 537 -22.22 -30.73 2.99
N THR A 538 -21.03 -31.25 3.31
CA THR A 538 -19.88 -31.21 2.39
C THR A 538 -20.13 -32.06 1.15
N VAL A 539 -19.85 -31.52 -0.04
CA VAL A 539 -19.88 -32.27 -1.30
C VAL A 539 -18.49 -32.82 -1.59
N ILE A 540 -18.35 -34.14 -1.69
CA ILE A 540 -17.10 -34.84 -2.00
C ILE A 540 -17.14 -35.32 -3.45
N GLY A 541 -16.21 -34.85 -4.27
CA GLY A 541 -16.12 -35.15 -5.69
C GLY A 541 -15.84 -36.63 -6.00
N ALA A 542 -16.06 -37.01 -7.25
CA ALA A 542 -15.84 -38.37 -7.74
C ALA A 542 -14.37 -38.80 -7.66
N ASN A 543 -14.11 -40.11 -7.63
CA ASN A 543 -12.76 -40.70 -7.57
C ASN A 543 -11.94 -40.23 -6.36
N THR A 544 -12.59 -39.86 -5.26
CA THR A 544 -11.91 -39.43 -4.04
C THR A 544 -11.44 -40.65 -3.25
N VAL A 545 -10.21 -40.62 -2.74
CA VAL A 545 -9.70 -41.65 -1.82
C VAL A 545 -9.84 -41.15 -0.39
N ILE A 546 -10.75 -41.75 0.36
CA ILE A 546 -11.03 -41.41 1.76
C ILE A 546 -10.23 -42.35 2.66
N GLY A 547 -9.25 -41.81 3.38
CA GLY A 547 -8.41 -42.59 4.29
C GLY A 547 -9.20 -43.20 5.47
N LYS A 548 -8.55 -44.11 6.20
CA LYS A 548 -9.15 -44.80 7.36
C LYS A 548 -9.39 -43.88 8.56
N ASP A 549 -10.25 -44.31 9.47
CA ASP A 549 -10.59 -43.58 10.71
C ASP A 549 -11.16 -42.16 10.46
N THR A 550 -11.71 -41.91 9.26
CA THR A 550 -12.31 -40.62 8.85
C THR A 550 -13.74 -40.51 9.36
N VAL A 551 -14.13 -39.32 9.79
CA VAL A 551 -15.51 -38.99 10.21
C VAL A 551 -16.14 -38.09 9.15
N ILE A 552 -17.30 -38.48 8.64
CA ILE A 552 -18.08 -37.73 7.65
C ILE A 552 -19.46 -37.43 8.24
N CYS A 553 -19.75 -36.15 8.42
CA CYS A 553 -20.94 -35.67 9.09
C CYS A 553 -22.20 -35.64 8.21
N GLY A 554 -23.35 -35.38 8.85
CA GLY A 554 -24.68 -35.50 8.24
C GLY A 554 -24.87 -34.69 6.97
N ALA A 555 -25.63 -35.23 6.03
CA ALA A 555 -25.97 -34.62 4.74
C ALA A 555 -24.78 -34.36 3.78
N ALA A 556 -23.60 -34.91 4.04
CA ALA A 556 -22.53 -34.91 3.05
C ALA A 556 -22.89 -35.77 1.82
N GLU A 557 -22.33 -35.44 0.66
CA GLU A 557 -22.51 -36.21 -0.58
C GLU A 557 -21.17 -36.81 -1.00
N ILE A 558 -21.13 -38.11 -1.33
CA ILE A 558 -19.92 -38.77 -1.85
C ILE A 558 -20.11 -39.16 -3.30
N GLY A 559 -19.29 -38.55 -4.16
CA GLY A 559 -19.28 -38.76 -5.59
C GLY A 559 -18.91 -40.21 -5.98
N PRO A 560 -19.26 -40.62 -7.21
CA PRO A 560 -19.05 -41.98 -7.71
C PRO A 560 -17.56 -42.38 -7.74
N ASN A 561 -17.30 -43.69 -7.69
CA ASN A 561 -15.96 -44.30 -7.77
C ASN A 561 -14.99 -43.86 -6.68
N SER A 562 -15.50 -43.30 -5.58
CA SER A 562 -14.67 -42.97 -4.42
C SER A 562 -14.29 -44.23 -3.64
N GLU A 563 -13.07 -44.28 -3.13
CA GLU A 563 -12.57 -45.38 -2.31
C GLU A 563 -12.66 -45.00 -0.84
N ILE A 564 -13.31 -45.81 -0.02
CA ILE A 564 -13.48 -45.55 1.41
C ILE A 564 -12.64 -46.56 2.20
N GLY A 565 -11.68 -46.04 2.98
CA GLY A 565 -10.86 -46.82 3.89
C GLY A 565 -11.64 -47.49 5.02
N LYS A 566 -10.94 -48.26 5.85
CA LYS A 566 -11.54 -48.97 7.00
C LYS A 566 -11.88 -48.03 8.16
N ASN A 567 -12.82 -48.44 8.99
CA ASN A 567 -13.20 -47.75 10.24
C ASN A 567 -13.64 -46.30 10.03
N ASN A 568 -14.26 -46.02 8.89
CA ASN A 568 -14.81 -44.69 8.63
C ASN A 568 -16.21 -44.60 9.22
N PHE A 569 -16.47 -43.50 9.90
CA PHE A 569 -17.79 -43.17 10.44
C PHE A 569 -18.50 -42.26 9.45
N VAL A 570 -19.57 -42.75 8.86
CA VAL A 570 -20.36 -42.01 7.88
C VAL A 570 -21.78 -41.87 8.43
N SER A 571 -22.27 -40.63 8.51
CA SER A 571 -23.62 -40.36 9.00
C SER A 571 -24.71 -41.03 8.14
N GLU A 572 -25.83 -41.42 8.77
CA GLU A 572 -26.97 -42.02 8.05
C GLU A 572 -27.59 -41.09 7.00
N LEU A 573 -27.38 -39.78 7.12
CA LEU A 573 -27.86 -38.77 6.18
C LEU A 573 -26.92 -38.55 4.98
N THR A 574 -25.78 -39.23 4.92
CA THR A 574 -24.81 -39.08 3.83
C THR A 574 -25.30 -39.81 2.57
N ILE A 575 -25.29 -39.10 1.43
CA ILE A 575 -25.71 -39.68 0.14
C ILE A 575 -24.50 -40.33 -0.53
N LEU A 576 -24.57 -41.65 -0.76
CA LEU A 576 -23.55 -42.41 -1.48
C LEU A 576 -23.97 -42.62 -2.94
N SER A 577 -23.12 -42.24 -3.88
CA SER A 577 -23.35 -42.54 -5.30
C SER A 577 -23.19 -44.05 -5.59
N PRO A 578 -23.89 -44.62 -6.61
CA PRO A 578 -24.02 -46.08 -6.81
C PRO A 578 -22.74 -46.89 -7.10
N ALA A 579 -21.57 -46.25 -7.16
CA ALA A 579 -20.29 -46.88 -7.51
C ALA A 579 -19.17 -46.65 -6.46
N SER A 580 -19.51 -46.15 -5.26
CA SER A 580 -18.53 -45.56 -4.32
C SER A 580 -18.06 -46.47 -3.18
N VAL A 581 -18.19 -47.81 -3.26
CA VAL A 581 -17.95 -48.67 -2.06
C VAL A 581 -17.02 -49.86 -2.33
N HIS A 582 -15.82 -49.80 -1.74
CA HIS A 582 -14.91 -50.94 -1.54
C HIS A 582 -14.30 -50.99 -0.12
N GLY A 583 -15.07 -50.63 0.92
CA GLY A 583 -14.62 -50.70 2.32
C GLY A 583 -15.74 -50.92 3.34
N GLU A 584 -15.38 -51.44 4.52
CA GLU A 584 -16.28 -51.64 5.67
C GLU A 584 -16.64 -50.28 6.30
N ILE A 585 -17.91 -49.88 6.18
CA ILE A 585 -18.51 -48.75 6.90
C ILE A 585 -19.07 -49.30 8.22
N GLU A 586 -18.53 -48.88 9.37
CA GLU A 586 -18.99 -49.36 10.67
C GLU A 586 -20.04 -48.41 11.27
N GLY A 587 -21.30 -48.87 11.27
CA GLY A 587 -22.37 -48.40 12.18
C GLY A 587 -22.81 -46.94 12.07
N PRO A 588 -23.98 -46.58 12.65
CA PRO A 588 -24.48 -45.22 12.57
C PRO A 588 -23.63 -44.29 13.44
N ALA A 589 -23.23 -43.16 12.88
CA ALA A 589 -22.66 -42.05 13.62
C ALA A 589 -23.62 -41.59 14.74
N PRO A 590 -23.11 -40.97 15.82
CA PRO A 590 -23.95 -40.25 16.77
C PRO A 590 -24.82 -39.21 16.05
N ASP A 591 -25.95 -38.87 16.69
CA ASP A 591 -27.00 -37.95 16.23
C ASP A 591 -26.48 -36.80 15.32
N PRO A 592 -27.11 -36.50 14.16
CA PRO A 592 -26.73 -35.39 13.28
C PRO A 592 -26.52 -34.04 13.99
N ALA A 593 -27.11 -33.84 15.17
CA ALA A 593 -26.91 -32.65 15.99
C ALA A 593 -25.55 -32.56 16.70
N ASP A 594 -24.69 -33.59 16.64
CA ASP A 594 -23.58 -33.77 17.60
C ASP A 594 -22.18 -34.07 17.01
N CYS A 595 -21.97 -33.82 15.71
CA CYS A 595 -20.66 -34.00 15.08
C CYS A 595 -19.55 -33.13 15.72
N SER A 596 -19.91 -31.94 16.22
CA SER A 596 -18.99 -31.04 16.93
C SER A 596 -18.70 -31.43 18.39
N GLN A 597 -19.58 -32.17 19.09
CA GLN A 597 -19.23 -32.75 20.40
C GLN A 597 -18.46 -34.06 20.29
N THR A 598 -18.68 -34.82 19.22
CA THR A 598 -17.86 -36.01 18.89
C THR A 598 -16.38 -35.61 18.74
N MET A 599 -16.11 -34.43 18.19
CA MET A 599 -14.80 -33.78 18.15
C MET A 599 -14.20 -33.46 19.54
N SER A 600 -15.02 -33.08 20.52
CA SER A 600 -14.57 -32.84 21.91
C SER A 600 -14.22 -34.14 22.64
N MET A 601 -14.93 -35.23 22.33
CA MET A 601 -14.71 -36.54 22.96
C MET A 601 -13.57 -37.36 22.32
N LEU A 602 -13.25 -37.12 21.04
CA LEU A 602 -12.14 -37.78 20.33
C LEU A 602 -10.78 -37.06 20.46
N ARG A 603 -10.75 -35.82 20.99
CA ARG A 603 -9.55 -35.01 21.21
C ARG A 603 -8.83 -35.32 22.52
#